data_AF-A0A7J6B2L7-F1
#
_entry.id   AF-A0A7J6B2L7-F1
#
_cell.length_a   1.000
_cell.length_b   1.000
_cell.length_c   1.000
_cell.angle_alpha   90.00
_cell.angle_beta   90.00
_cell.angle_gamma   90.00
#
_symmetry.space_group_name_H-M   'P 1'
#
loop_
_entity.id
_entity.type
_entity.pdbx_description
1 polymer ?
#
loop_
_entity_poly.entity_id
_entity_poly.type
_entity_poly.pdbx_seq_one_letter_code
_entity_poly.pdbx_strand_id
1 'polypeptide(L)'
;MEENVLIGRNTVIGANCSLSNTVIGANCRIGDGVVLDRAFIWNNVTIGDGVTVRQSVICDGVEVKHGVTLKPQCVLAYSVLVGPCVTLPEGTVVSLHHPDEEEEDDDEDEFLSDDNDVSVHKDKTKHKAYNPAEVGSEGRGYLWKNSSVDDAEEEELTQCIWGLVLKSDPDSESESEASEGSHDPGSRSDSPELDDVKVFQNEVLGTLQRGLEENIGCDNLVLEINSLKYAYNISLKEVMQILTKVVLEFPFQPHGAHITAAQYSSLLLPLLKKWAPVFKNYVKRPQDHTHCLSTLEEVFMEHDTYWPALAKVLMSVYQLEILDEDSIMRWFSQGAQTERSKTLRKNPGLLKFIQWLEEAEESSEGGD
;
A
#
# COMPACT_ATOMS: atom_id res chain seq x y z
N MET A 1 -34.99 10.16 13.69
CA MET A 1 -33.74 9.44 14.00
C MET A 1 -34.15 8.21 14.78
N GLU A 2 -33.81 7.03 14.28
CA GLU A 2 -34.27 5.77 14.85
C GLU A 2 -33.20 5.15 15.76
N GLU A 3 -32.10 4.65 15.18
CA GLU A 3 -31.07 3.90 15.91
C GLU A 3 -29.70 4.00 15.23
N ASN A 4 -28.61 4.00 16.01
CA ASN A 4 -27.21 3.98 15.55
C ASN A 4 -26.85 5.03 14.48
N VAL A 5 -27.03 6.31 14.80
CA VAL A 5 -26.66 7.42 13.91
C VAL A 5 -25.49 8.21 14.49
N LEU A 6 -24.42 8.37 13.71
CA LEU A 6 -23.28 9.22 14.05
C LEU A 6 -23.25 10.42 13.12
N ILE A 7 -23.09 11.63 13.66
CA ILE A 7 -23.05 12.87 12.90
C ILE A 7 -21.77 13.64 13.23
N GLY A 8 -20.97 13.90 12.20
CA GLY A 8 -19.74 14.66 12.30
C GLY A 8 -19.96 16.15 12.55
N ARG A 9 -18.88 16.85 12.87
CA ARG A 9 -18.91 18.28 13.18
C ARG A 9 -19.29 19.10 11.95
N ASN A 10 -20.00 20.21 12.18
CA ASN A 10 -20.35 21.18 11.13
C ASN A 10 -21.23 20.60 10.00
N THR A 11 -22.00 19.55 10.30
CA THR A 11 -22.95 18.95 9.36
C THR A 11 -24.34 19.55 9.53
N VAL A 12 -25.00 19.85 8.41
CA VAL A 12 -26.35 20.44 8.35
C VAL A 12 -27.31 19.40 7.77
N ILE A 13 -28.44 19.19 8.44
CA ILE A 13 -29.47 18.24 8.03
C ILE A 13 -30.81 18.98 7.86
N GLY A 14 -31.47 18.75 6.72
CA GLY A 14 -32.77 19.31 6.39
C GLY A 14 -33.94 18.73 7.19
N ALA A 15 -35.14 19.20 6.87
CA ALA A 15 -36.39 18.78 7.48
C ALA A 15 -36.90 17.45 6.91
N ASN A 16 -37.66 16.70 7.72
CA ASN A 16 -38.32 15.45 7.33
C ASN A 16 -37.38 14.32 6.88
N CYS A 17 -36.14 14.30 7.36
CA CYS A 17 -35.18 13.25 7.04
C CYS A 17 -35.34 12.01 7.96
N SER A 18 -35.22 10.82 7.38
CA SER A 18 -35.16 9.55 8.12
C SER A 18 -33.75 8.98 8.08
N LEU A 19 -33.17 8.74 9.25
CA LEU A 19 -31.80 8.27 9.42
C LEU A 19 -31.80 7.03 10.33
N SER A 20 -31.31 5.91 9.80
CA SER A 20 -31.19 4.62 10.49
C SER A 20 -29.83 3.97 10.21
N ASN A 21 -29.11 3.54 11.25
CA ASN A 21 -27.85 2.81 11.18
C ASN A 21 -26.80 3.46 10.25
N THR A 22 -26.67 4.79 10.31
CA THR A 22 -25.93 5.57 9.33
C THR A 22 -24.85 6.41 10.00
N VAL A 23 -23.68 6.50 9.36
CA VAL A 23 -22.59 7.37 9.78
C VAL A 23 -22.47 8.53 8.80
N ILE A 24 -22.43 9.76 9.32
CA ILE A 24 -22.26 10.99 8.55
C ILE A 24 -20.99 11.69 9.02
N GLY A 25 -20.07 11.95 8.11
CA GLY A 25 -18.82 12.66 8.36
C GLY A 25 -19.00 14.14 8.69
N ALA A 26 -17.88 14.85 8.76
CA ALA A 26 -17.84 16.28 9.06
C ALA A 26 -18.09 17.15 7.82
N ASN A 27 -18.61 18.36 8.03
CA ASN A 27 -18.90 19.37 7.00
C ASN A 27 -19.88 18.91 5.91
N CYS A 28 -20.82 18.02 6.23
CA CYS A 28 -21.79 17.53 5.26
C CYS A 28 -23.05 18.40 5.19
N ARG A 29 -23.75 18.38 4.05
CA ARG A 29 -25.03 19.07 3.86
C ARG A 29 -26.04 18.08 3.34
N ILE A 30 -27.08 17.80 4.12
CA ILE A 30 -28.17 16.89 3.78
C ILE A 30 -29.43 17.73 3.58
N GLY A 31 -30.07 17.59 2.42
CA GLY A 31 -31.30 18.27 2.03
C GLY A 31 -32.54 17.79 2.80
N ASP A 32 -33.71 18.22 2.34
CA ASP A 32 -35.01 17.91 2.95
C ASP A 32 -35.57 16.58 2.42
N GLY A 33 -36.25 15.82 3.30
CA GLY A 33 -36.92 14.57 2.91
C GLY A 33 -35.98 13.42 2.53
N VAL A 34 -34.73 13.46 3.00
CA VAL A 34 -33.71 12.45 2.68
C VAL A 34 -33.89 11.21 3.56
N VAL A 35 -33.73 10.03 2.95
CA VAL A 35 -33.76 8.73 3.64
C VAL A 35 -32.38 8.08 3.57
N LEU A 36 -31.73 7.92 4.72
CA LEU A 36 -30.44 7.24 4.84
C LEU A 36 -30.59 6.00 5.73
N ASP A 37 -30.39 4.82 5.15
CA ASP A 37 -30.48 3.54 5.85
C ASP A 37 -29.24 2.69 5.61
N ARG A 38 -28.51 2.34 6.68
CA ARG A 38 -27.23 1.60 6.61
C ARG A 38 -26.22 2.25 5.67
N ALA A 39 -26.15 3.58 5.66
CA ALA A 39 -25.27 4.33 4.76
C ALA A 39 -24.00 4.82 5.48
N PHE A 40 -22.89 4.87 4.75
CA PHE A 40 -21.63 5.47 5.22
C PHE A 40 -21.33 6.70 4.37
N ILE A 41 -21.46 7.88 4.98
CA ILE A 41 -21.21 9.16 4.35
C ILE A 41 -19.96 9.74 4.97
N TRP A 42 -18.96 10.02 4.14
CA TRP A 42 -17.69 10.61 4.59
C TRP A 42 -17.80 12.13 4.70
N ASN A 43 -16.69 12.87 4.62
CA ASN A 43 -16.63 14.30 4.89
C ASN A 43 -16.89 15.14 3.65
N ASN A 44 -17.35 16.37 3.86
CA ASN A 44 -17.59 17.36 2.80
C ASN A 44 -18.59 16.89 1.72
N VAL A 45 -19.55 16.03 2.09
CA VAL A 45 -20.55 15.49 1.17
C VAL A 45 -21.79 16.38 1.13
N THR A 46 -22.33 16.62 -0.07
CA THR A 46 -23.60 17.36 -0.26
C THR A 46 -24.65 16.46 -0.89
N ILE A 47 -25.77 16.25 -0.18
CA ILE A 47 -26.92 15.47 -0.62
C ILE A 47 -28.12 16.39 -0.78
N GLY A 48 -28.74 16.38 -1.97
CA GLY A 48 -29.93 17.17 -2.29
C GLY A 48 -31.23 16.61 -1.71
N ASP A 49 -32.33 17.29 -2.01
CA ASP A 49 -33.65 16.97 -1.45
C ASP A 49 -34.25 15.69 -2.04
N GLY A 50 -34.98 14.95 -1.22
CA GLY A 50 -35.70 13.73 -1.62
C GLY A 50 -34.80 12.58 -2.06
N VAL A 51 -33.54 12.57 -1.65
CA VAL A 51 -32.58 11.51 -1.96
C VAL A 51 -32.80 10.30 -1.06
N THR A 52 -32.75 9.11 -1.63
CA THR A 52 -32.79 7.85 -0.87
C THR A 52 -31.48 7.09 -1.04
N VAL A 53 -30.81 6.78 0.06
CA VAL A 53 -29.56 6.01 0.10
C VAL A 53 -29.75 4.81 1.01
N ARG A 54 -29.52 3.61 0.47
CA ARG A 54 -29.59 2.36 1.24
C ARG A 54 -28.31 1.57 1.08
N GLN A 55 -27.73 1.07 2.18
CA GLN A 55 -26.59 0.15 2.18
C GLN A 55 -25.48 0.56 1.20
N SER A 56 -25.09 1.83 1.23
CA SER A 56 -24.18 2.42 0.23
C SER A 56 -23.12 3.28 0.89
N VAL A 57 -21.98 3.43 0.22
CA VAL A 57 -20.85 4.27 0.66
C VAL A 57 -20.73 5.49 -0.24
N ILE A 58 -20.58 6.65 0.39
CA ILE A 58 -20.37 7.94 -0.27
C ILE A 58 -19.08 8.54 0.26
N CYS A 59 -18.04 8.60 -0.58
CA CYS A 59 -16.71 9.09 -0.24
C CYS A 59 -16.64 10.63 -0.15
N ASP A 60 -15.46 11.16 0.18
CA ASP A 60 -15.29 12.59 0.42
C ASP A 60 -15.55 13.43 -0.84
N GLY A 61 -16.18 14.60 -0.64
CA GLY A 61 -16.39 15.60 -1.69
C GLY A 61 -17.45 15.25 -2.74
N VAL A 62 -18.24 14.19 -2.51
CA VAL A 62 -19.32 13.78 -3.42
C VAL A 62 -20.51 14.74 -3.35
N GLU A 63 -21.09 15.04 -4.52
CA GLU A 63 -22.32 15.80 -4.66
C GLU A 63 -23.44 14.97 -5.28
N VAL A 64 -24.50 14.72 -4.52
CA VAL A 64 -25.72 14.06 -4.99
C VAL A 64 -26.82 15.10 -5.16
N LYS A 65 -27.34 15.27 -6.38
CA LYS A 65 -28.45 16.20 -6.64
C LYS A 65 -29.81 15.65 -6.17
N HIS A 66 -30.87 16.43 -6.35
CA HIS A 66 -32.20 16.10 -5.83
C HIS A 66 -32.87 14.93 -6.56
N GLY A 67 -33.70 14.19 -5.83
CA GLY A 67 -34.51 13.09 -6.39
C GLY A 67 -33.71 11.86 -6.84
N VAL A 68 -32.49 11.69 -6.34
CA VAL A 68 -31.64 10.53 -6.64
C VAL A 68 -32.01 9.35 -5.75
N THR A 69 -32.07 8.15 -6.33
CA THR A 69 -32.27 6.90 -5.57
C THR A 69 -31.08 5.98 -5.76
N LEU A 70 -30.29 5.79 -4.70
CA LEU A 70 -29.23 4.79 -4.64
C LEU A 70 -29.81 3.50 -4.05
N LYS A 71 -29.83 2.45 -4.88
CA LYS A 71 -30.18 1.12 -4.42
C LYS A 71 -29.08 0.54 -3.51
N PRO A 72 -29.37 -0.56 -2.78
CA PRO A 72 -28.36 -1.24 -1.97
C PRO A 72 -27.04 -1.50 -2.72
N GLN A 73 -25.94 -1.47 -1.97
CA GLN A 73 -24.60 -1.83 -2.42
C GLN A 73 -23.94 -0.87 -3.42
N CYS A 74 -24.36 0.39 -3.50
CA CYS A 74 -23.69 1.38 -4.35
C CYS A 74 -22.46 1.99 -3.68
N VAL A 75 -21.44 2.33 -4.48
CA VAL A 75 -20.24 3.06 -4.05
C VAL A 75 -20.05 4.28 -4.93
N LEU A 76 -20.03 5.46 -4.30
CA LEU A 76 -19.67 6.71 -4.96
C LEU A 76 -18.26 7.11 -4.51
N ALA A 77 -17.29 7.05 -5.41
CA ALA A 77 -15.91 7.42 -5.12
C ALA A 77 -15.73 8.96 -4.99
N TYR A 78 -14.52 9.38 -4.65
CA TYR A 78 -14.20 10.78 -4.33
C TYR A 78 -14.60 11.76 -5.43
N SER A 79 -15.14 12.91 -5.03
CA SER A 79 -15.49 14.04 -5.90
C SER A 79 -16.47 13.72 -7.06
N VAL A 80 -17.16 12.59 -7.02
CA VAL A 80 -18.21 12.23 -7.98
C VAL A 80 -19.40 13.18 -7.84
N LEU A 81 -20.02 13.54 -8.97
CA LEU A 81 -21.27 14.29 -8.99
C LEU A 81 -22.35 13.42 -9.63
N VAL A 82 -23.44 13.16 -8.91
CA VAL A 82 -24.61 12.44 -9.44
C VAL A 82 -25.70 13.45 -9.77
N GLY A 83 -26.10 13.50 -11.03
CA GLY A 83 -27.13 14.40 -11.54
C GLY A 83 -28.53 14.14 -10.97
N PRO A 84 -29.47 15.07 -11.18
CA PRO A 84 -30.80 14.99 -10.58
C PRO A 84 -31.65 13.87 -11.20
N CYS A 85 -32.59 13.33 -10.40
CA CYS A 85 -33.59 12.33 -10.84
C CYS A 85 -33.00 11.03 -11.41
N VAL A 86 -31.82 10.62 -10.95
CA VAL A 86 -31.16 9.36 -11.37
C VAL A 86 -31.45 8.25 -10.37
N THR A 87 -31.71 7.04 -10.88
CA THR A 87 -31.75 5.82 -10.06
C THR A 87 -30.55 4.96 -10.40
N LEU A 88 -29.68 4.70 -9.43
CA LEU A 88 -28.53 3.81 -9.60
C LEU A 88 -28.91 2.39 -9.18
N PRO A 89 -28.65 1.36 -10.03
CA PRO A 89 -28.95 -0.03 -9.71
C PRO A 89 -28.06 -0.59 -8.61
N GLU A 90 -28.40 -1.77 -8.09
CA GLU A 90 -27.64 -2.43 -7.02
C GLU A 90 -26.21 -2.76 -7.48
N GLY A 91 -25.23 -2.61 -6.59
CA GLY A 91 -23.82 -2.91 -6.90
C GLY A 91 -23.11 -1.88 -7.80
N THR A 92 -23.73 -0.72 -8.06
CA THR A 92 -23.14 0.32 -8.93
C THR A 92 -21.93 1.00 -8.26
N VAL A 93 -20.79 1.03 -8.94
CA VAL A 93 -19.62 1.81 -8.53
C VAL A 93 -19.40 2.96 -9.51
N VAL A 94 -19.41 4.20 -9.01
CA VAL A 94 -19.15 5.40 -9.81
C VAL A 94 -17.83 6.00 -9.37
N SER A 95 -16.90 6.21 -10.31
CA SER A 95 -15.59 6.81 -10.06
C SER A 95 -15.26 7.91 -11.07
N LEU A 96 -14.44 8.89 -10.69
CA LEU A 96 -13.89 9.86 -11.64
C LEU A 96 -12.73 9.29 -12.48
N HIS A 97 -12.16 8.18 -12.04
CA HIS A 97 -11.11 7.44 -12.73
C HIS A 97 -11.76 6.52 -13.76
N HIS A 98 -11.33 6.62 -15.01
CA HIS A 98 -11.78 5.73 -16.07
C HIS A 98 -11.09 4.36 -15.88
N PRO A 99 -11.76 3.21 -16.05
CA PRO A 99 -11.11 1.91 -15.92
C PRO A 99 -9.97 1.67 -16.94
N ASP A 100 -9.98 2.39 -18.08
CA ASP A 100 -8.87 2.39 -19.07
C ASP A 100 -7.93 3.61 -18.97
N GLU A 101 -8.19 4.55 -18.05
CA GLU A 101 -7.10 5.41 -17.58
C GLU A 101 -6.45 4.53 -16.51
N GLU A 102 -5.51 3.66 -16.94
CA GLU A 102 -4.38 3.33 -16.07
C GLU A 102 -4.04 4.66 -15.44
N GLU A 103 -4.15 4.74 -14.11
CA GLU A 103 -3.51 5.86 -13.46
C GLU A 103 -2.09 5.79 -14.03
N GLU A 104 -1.65 6.89 -14.65
CA GLU A 104 -0.28 7.31 -14.46
C GLU A 104 -0.15 7.53 -12.94
N ASP A 105 -0.22 6.43 -12.18
CA ASP A 105 0.56 6.23 -11.00
C ASP A 105 1.96 6.46 -11.55
N ASP A 106 2.42 7.71 -11.43
CA ASP A 106 3.83 8.11 -11.45
C ASP A 106 4.68 7.23 -10.50
N ASP A 107 4.05 6.28 -9.80
CA ASP A 107 4.62 5.44 -8.81
C ASP A 107 4.37 3.93 -8.95
N GLU A 108 4.04 3.27 -10.07
CA GLU A 108 4.24 1.80 -10.18
C GLU A 108 4.33 1.20 -11.60
N ASP A 109 5.51 0.65 -11.92
CA ASP A 109 5.78 -0.42 -12.91
C ASP A 109 5.74 -0.15 -14.43
N GLU A 110 6.61 0.73 -14.93
CA GLU A 110 7.15 0.59 -16.29
C GLU A 110 8.39 -0.33 -16.27
N PHE A 111 8.16 -1.63 -16.37
CA PHE A 111 9.20 -2.61 -16.70
C PHE A 111 8.70 -3.49 -17.83
N LEU A 112 9.12 -3.20 -19.07
CA LEU A 112 9.82 -4.13 -19.97
C LEU A 112 10.10 -3.53 -21.38
N SER A 113 11.36 -3.66 -21.79
CA SER A 113 11.95 -3.67 -23.14
C SER A 113 12.11 -2.37 -23.96
N ASP A 114 13.33 -1.84 -23.90
CA ASP A 114 14.30 -1.57 -24.98
C ASP A 114 13.86 -1.22 -26.42
N ASP A 115 14.56 -0.20 -26.92
CA ASP A 115 14.75 0.26 -28.31
C ASP A 115 13.64 1.07 -29.06
N ASN A 116 13.87 2.39 -29.02
CA ASN A 116 14.10 3.25 -30.19
C ASN A 116 12.98 4.20 -30.64
N ASP A 117 13.44 5.44 -30.81
CA ASP A 117 12.89 6.57 -31.58
C ASP A 117 12.10 7.66 -30.85
N VAL A 118 12.59 8.86 -31.13
CA VAL A 118 12.28 10.17 -30.60
C VAL A 118 10.85 10.56 -31.00
N SER A 119 10.12 11.32 -30.17
CA SER A 119 9.70 12.70 -30.50
C SER A 119 8.33 13.18 -29.94
N VAL A 120 8.40 14.43 -29.44
CA VAL A 120 7.38 15.51 -29.40
C VAL A 120 6.28 15.47 -28.34
N HIS A 121 6.52 16.27 -27.28
CA HIS A 121 5.49 16.98 -26.49
C HIS A 121 4.37 17.58 -27.36
N LYS A 122 3.12 17.19 -27.13
CA LYS A 122 1.95 18.00 -27.46
C LYS A 122 0.84 17.89 -26.41
N ASP A 123 0.85 18.90 -25.55
CA ASP A 123 -0.29 19.54 -24.92
C ASP A 123 -1.62 19.28 -25.65
N LYS A 124 -2.51 18.49 -25.04
CA LYS A 124 -3.91 18.31 -25.48
C LYS A 124 -4.83 18.16 -24.27
N THR A 125 -5.29 19.30 -23.80
CA THR A 125 -6.60 19.50 -23.18
C THR A 125 -7.70 18.80 -24.00
N LYS A 126 -8.08 17.58 -23.61
CA LYS A 126 -9.26 16.86 -24.14
C LYS A 126 -10.43 17.02 -23.16
N HIS A 127 -11.49 17.66 -23.64
CA HIS A 127 -12.77 17.77 -22.96
C HIS A 127 -13.31 16.38 -22.57
N LYS A 128 -13.37 16.09 -21.25
CA LYS A 128 -13.99 14.87 -20.68
C LYS A 128 -15.51 14.90 -20.95
N ALA A 129 -15.98 14.04 -21.84
CA ALA A 129 -17.40 13.86 -22.12
C ALA A 129 -17.96 12.78 -21.17
N TYR A 130 -18.71 13.21 -20.15
CA TYR A 130 -19.41 12.30 -19.23
C TYR A 130 -20.67 11.74 -19.88
N ASN A 131 -21.00 10.45 -19.63
CA ASN A 131 -22.20 9.83 -20.19
C ASN A 131 -23.46 10.22 -19.38
N PRO A 132 -24.32 11.13 -19.88
CA PRO A 132 -25.42 11.68 -19.09
C PRO A 132 -26.53 10.66 -18.81
N ALA A 133 -26.53 9.52 -19.50
CA ALA A 133 -27.51 8.46 -19.32
C ALA A 133 -27.28 7.63 -18.04
N GLU A 134 -26.04 7.57 -17.54
CA GLU A 134 -25.68 6.72 -16.40
C GLU A 134 -25.49 7.55 -15.10
N VAL A 135 -24.99 8.78 -15.21
CA VAL A 135 -24.77 9.68 -14.06
C VAL A 135 -25.73 10.89 -14.03
N GLY A 136 -26.63 11.04 -15.00
CA GLY A 136 -27.61 12.13 -15.09
C GLY A 136 -27.10 13.36 -15.84
N SER A 137 -28.01 14.30 -16.14
CA SER A 137 -27.75 15.47 -17.01
C SER A 137 -26.68 16.46 -16.50
N GLU A 138 -26.26 16.32 -15.24
CA GLU A 138 -25.18 17.11 -14.61
C GLU A 138 -24.07 16.23 -14.02
N GLY A 139 -24.16 14.91 -14.22
CA GLY A 139 -23.31 13.92 -13.57
C GLY A 139 -21.86 13.97 -14.05
N ARG A 140 -20.92 13.82 -13.13
CA ARG A 140 -19.49 13.66 -13.39
C ARG A 140 -19.00 12.37 -12.73
N GLY A 141 -18.74 11.36 -13.56
CA GLY A 141 -18.24 10.05 -13.15
C GLY A 141 -18.39 9.02 -14.26
N TYR A 142 -17.53 8.01 -14.25
CA TYR A 142 -17.61 6.80 -15.05
C TYR A 142 -18.20 5.68 -14.18
N LEU A 143 -19.13 4.93 -14.76
CA LEU A 143 -19.59 3.68 -14.17
C LEU A 143 -18.48 2.63 -14.37
N TRP A 144 -17.99 2.06 -13.27
CA TRP A 144 -17.01 0.99 -13.37
C TRP A 144 -17.70 -0.27 -13.89
N LYS A 145 -17.34 -0.70 -15.11
CA LYS A 145 -17.75 -1.98 -15.69
C LYS A 145 -16.50 -2.84 -15.85
N ASN A 146 -16.52 -4.04 -15.27
CA ASN A 146 -15.47 -5.02 -15.47
C ASN A 146 -15.55 -5.52 -16.93
N SER A 147 -14.73 -4.98 -17.82
CA SER A 147 -14.70 -5.36 -19.24
C SER A 147 -13.88 -6.62 -19.45
N SER A 148 -14.38 -7.76 -18.97
CA SER A 148 -13.90 -9.09 -19.37
C SER A 148 -14.71 -10.20 -18.71
N VAL A 149 -15.91 -10.50 -19.23
CA VAL A 149 -16.45 -11.87 -19.17
C VAL A 149 -17.49 -12.04 -20.27
N ASP A 150 -17.27 -13.06 -21.10
CA ASP A 150 -18.23 -13.62 -22.04
C ASP A 150 -19.58 -13.89 -21.34
N ASP A 151 -20.66 -13.71 -22.10
CA ASP A 151 -22.10 -13.82 -21.79
C ASP A 151 -22.59 -15.20 -21.27
N ALA A 152 -21.80 -15.94 -20.48
CA ALA A 152 -22.14 -17.29 -20.03
C ALA A 152 -22.12 -17.55 -18.51
N GLU A 153 -21.65 -16.61 -17.69
CA GLU A 153 -21.52 -16.81 -16.22
C GLU A 153 -22.16 -15.68 -15.40
N GLU A 154 -23.29 -15.15 -15.87
CA GLU A 154 -23.98 -13.99 -15.27
C GLU A 154 -24.52 -14.23 -13.85
N GLU A 155 -24.44 -15.44 -13.28
CA GLU A 155 -25.11 -15.78 -12.01
C GLU A 155 -24.17 -16.08 -10.81
N GLU A 156 -22.86 -16.27 -11.00
CA GLU A 156 -21.96 -16.67 -9.89
C GLU A 156 -20.87 -15.65 -9.52
N LEU A 157 -20.62 -14.64 -10.34
CA LEU A 157 -19.51 -13.70 -10.13
C LEU A 157 -19.92 -12.22 -10.04
N THR A 158 -21.09 -11.92 -9.50
CA THR A 158 -21.22 -10.66 -8.76
C THR A 158 -20.44 -10.80 -7.46
N GLN A 159 -19.10 -10.75 -7.57
CA GLN A 159 -18.20 -10.51 -6.45
C GLN A 159 -18.69 -9.26 -5.74
N CYS A 160 -19.50 -9.47 -4.71
CA CYS A 160 -20.04 -8.41 -3.89
C CYS A 160 -18.84 -7.70 -3.26
N ILE A 161 -18.57 -6.48 -3.70
CA ILE A 161 -17.68 -5.50 -3.04
C ILE A 161 -18.00 -5.39 -1.53
N TRP A 162 -19.20 -5.81 -1.14
CA TRP A 162 -19.74 -5.83 0.21
C TRP A 162 -19.52 -7.15 0.99
N GLY A 163 -18.71 -8.06 0.46
CA GLY A 163 -18.44 -9.38 1.04
C GLY A 163 -19.60 -10.37 0.91
N LEU A 164 -19.49 -11.52 1.58
CA LEU A 164 -20.54 -12.53 1.67
C LEU A 164 -21.75 -11.95 2.39
N VAL A 165 -22.89 -11.84 1.71
CA VAL A 165 -24.17 -11.53 2.34
C VAL A 165 -24.59 -12.75 3.16
N LEU A 166 -24.25 -12.76 4.45
CA LEU A 166 -24.78 -13.73 5.40
C LEU A 166 -26.29 -13.48 5.52
N LYS A 167 -27.07 -14.25 4.77
CA LYS A 167 -28.50 -14.38 5.04
C LYS A 167 -28.60 -15.03 6.42
N SER A 168 -29.11 -14.28 7.40
CA SER A 168 -29.45 -14.83 8.70
C SER A 168 -30.61 -15.81 8.51
N ASP A 169 -30.29 -17.09 8.32
CA ASP A 169 -31.26 -18.18 8.38
C ASP A 169 -31.75 -18.29 9.83
N PRO A 170 -33.08 -18.23 10.08
CA PRO A 170 -33.62 -18.28 11.43
C PRO A 170 -33.58 -19.67 12.10
N ASP A 171 -33.09 -20.71 11.42
CA ASP A 171 -33.31 -22.11 11.83
C ASP A 171 -32.02 -22.94 12.04
N SER A 172 -30.90 -22.33 12.44
CA SER A 172 -29.70 -23.10 12.83
C SER A 172 -29.48 -23.07 14.35
N GLU A 173 -30.21 -23.93 15.07
CA GLU A 173 -29.83 -24.30 16.45
C GLU A 173 -28.66 -25.29 16.38
N SER A 174 -27.44 -24.76 16.55
CA SER A 174 -26.24 -25.57 16.79
C SER A 174 -25.89 -25.49 18.27
N GLU A 175 -26.09 -26.62 18.96
CA GLU A 175 -25.71 -26.87 20.35
C GLU A 175 -24.18 -26.79 20.50
N SER A 176 -23.69 -25.74 21.17
CA SER A 176 -22.30 -25.66 21.62
C SER A 176 -22.20 -25.95 23.11
N GLU A 177 -21.57 -27.09 23.43
CA GLU A 177 -21.16 -27.52 24.76
C GLU A 177 -20.36 -26.44 25.49
N ALA A 178 -20.69 -26.26 26.78
CA ALA A 178 -20.13 -25.26 27.66
C ALA A 178 -18.63 -25.48 27.91
N SER A 179 -17.82 -24.47 27.59
CA SER A 179 -16.48 -24.31 28.15
C SER A 179 -16.44 -23.04 28.99
N GLU A 180 -16.42 -23.22 30.31
CA GLU A 180 -16.23 -22.14 31.28
C GLU A 180 -14.79 -21.61 31.19
N GLY A 181 -14.67 -20.39 30.65
CA GLY A 181 -13.44 -19.61 30.64
C GLY A 181 -13.78 -18.13 30.57
N SER A 182 -13.87 -17.49 31.72
CA SER A 182 -14.18 -16.07 31.88
C SER A 182 -13.15 -15.17 31.19
N HIS A 183 -13.52 -14.40 30.15
CA HIS A 183 -12.96 -13.08 29.83
C HIS A 183 -13.88 -12.30 28.84
N ASP A 184 -14.33 -11.14 29.31
CA ASP A 184 -14.70 -9.88 28.63
C ASP A 184 -15.16 -9.87 27.13
N PRO A 185 -16.39 -9.44 26.79
CA PRO A 185 -16.83 -9.26 25.41
C PRO A 185 -16.41 -7.87 24.90
N GLY A 186 -15.11 -7.69 24.66
CA GLY A 186 -14.54 -6.36 24.40
C GLY A 186 -13.41 -6.28 23.37
N SER A 187 -12.92 -7.40 22.83
CA SER A 187 -11.95 -7.36 21.73
C SER A 187 -12.11 -8.56 20.82
N ARG A 188 -12.76 -8.35 19.67
CA ARG A 188 -12.25 -8.99 18.47
C ARG A 188 -10.85 -8.41 18.31
N SER A 189 -9.85 -9.18 18.72
CA SER A 189 -8.49 -8.94 18.26
C SER A 189 -8.56 -8.92 16.74
N ASP A 190 -8.25 -7.78 16.13
CA ASP A 190 -7.44 -7.82 14.92
C ASP A 190 -6.42 -8.93 15.15
N SER A 191 -6.38 -9.91 14.26
CA SER A 191 -5.20 -10.78 14.18
C SER A 191 -4.00 -9.84 14.22
N PRO A 192 -3.07 -9.98 15.17
CA PRO A 192 -2.03 -8.98 15.36
C PRO A 192 -1.26 -8.87 14.04
N GLU A 193 -1.34 -7.73 13.34
CA GLU A 193 -0.64 -7.46 12.06
C GLU A 193 0.87 -7.80 12.13
N LEU A 194 1.43 -7.82 13.34
CA LEU A 194 2.80 -8.24 13.62
C LEU A 194 3.10 -9.71 13.32
N ASP A 195 2.09 -10.58 13.20
CA ASP A 195 2.31 -12.00 12.88
C ASP A 195 2.59 -12.18 11.39
N ASP A 196 1.80 -11.56 10.51
CA ASP A 196 1.97 -11.68 9.06
C ASP A 196 3.34 -11.17 8.58
N VAL A 197 3.81 -10.05 9.13
CA VAL A 197 5.15 -9.51 8.84
C VAL A 197 6.26 -10.47 9.28
N LYS A 198 6.11 -11.11 10.44
CA LYS A 198 7.09 -12.09 10.94
C LYS A 198 7.04 -13.40 10.18
N VAL A 199 5.85 -13.87 9.83
CA VAL A 199 5.67 -15.06 8.99
C VAL A 199 6.29 -14.78 7.62
N PHE A 200 5.99 -13.65 7.00
CA PHE A 200 6.60 -13.23 5.75
C PHE A 200 8.13 -13.14 5.85
N GLN A 201 8.68 -12.57 6.94
CA GLN A 201 10.13 -12.57 7.17
C GLN A 201 10.73 -13.98 7.18
N ASN A 202 10.08 -14.93 7.85
CA ASN A 202 10.53 -16.33 7.90
C ASN A 202 10.42 -17.03 6.54
N GLU A 203 9.36 -16.77 5.78
CA GLU A 203 9.16 -17.30 4.43
C GLU A 203 10.19 -16.74 3.43
N VAL A 204 10.49 -15.44 3.51
CA VAL A 204 11.57 -14.82 2.71
C VAL A 204 12.91 -15.42 3.07
N LEU A 205 13.20 -15.64 4.36
CA LEU A 205 14.42 -16.32 4.79
C LEU A 205 14.51 -17.74 4.21
N GLY A 206 13.43 -18.53 4.28
CA GLY A 206 13.38 -19.87 3.70
C GLY A 206 13.55 -19.88 2.19
N THR A 207 12.96 -18.90 1.50
CA THR A 207 13.08 -18.71 0.05
C THR A 207 14.53 -18.41 -0.36
N LEU A 208 15.20 -17.52 0.38
CA LEU A 208 16.61 -17.22 0.12
C LEU A 208 17.55 -18.38 0.49
N GLN A 209 17.24 -19.15 1.55
CA GLN A 209 17.98 -20.37 1.90
C GLN A 209 17.89 -21.41 0.78
N ARG A 210 16.68 -21.72 0.30
CA ARG A 210 16.50 -22.60 -0.88
C ARG A 210 17.19 -22.04 -2.12
N GLY A 211 17.08 -20.73 -2.35
CA GLY A 211 17.80 -20.04 -3.42
C GLY A 211 19.31 -20.20 -3.37
N LEU A 212 19.88 -20.34 -2.17
CA LEU A 212 21.30 -20.62 -1.99
C LEU A 212 21.65 -22.09 -2.23
N GLU A 213 20.89 -23.02 -1.64
CA GLU A 213 21.13 -24.47 -1.68
C GLU A 213 20.88 -25.07 -3.07
N GLU A 214 19.77 -24.70 -3.70
CA GLU A 214 19.33 -25.23 -5.00
C GLU A 214 19.83 -24.37 -6.18
N ASN A 215 20.50 -23.25 -5.89
CA ASN A 215 20.99 -22.29 -6.88
C ASN A 215 19.90 -21.78 -7.83
N ILE A 216 18.77 -21.38 -7.25
CA ILE A 216 17.62 -20.80 -7.95
C ILE A 216 18.01 -19.46 -8.60
N GLY A 217 17.54 -19.20 -9.82
CA GLY A 217 17.77 -17.95 -10.53
C GLY A 217 17.08 -16.75 -9.85
N CYS A 218 17.66 -15.55 -9.99
CA CYS A 218 17.14 -14.35 -9.33
C CYS A 218 15.70 -14.01 -9.76
N ASP A 219 15.35 -14.23 -11.02
CA ASP A 219 14.00 -13.96 -11.54
C ASP A 219 12.96 -14.84 -10.82
N ASN A 220 13.28 -16.11 -10.57
CA ASN A 220 12.39 -17.01 -9.83
C ASN A 220 12.29 -16.60 -8.35
N LEU A 221 13.39 -16.14 -7.73
CA LEU A 221 13.35 -15.62 -6.36
C LEU A 221 12.47 -14.37 -6.27
N VAL A 222 12.52 -13.49 -7.27
CA VAL A 222 11.63 -12.32 -7.37
C VAL A 222 10.16 -12.78 -7.48
N LEU A 223 9.85 -13.76 -8.34
CA LEU A 223 8.50 -14.30 -8.46
C LEU A 223 7.99 -14.93 -7.16
N GLU A 224 8.83 -15.69 -6.46
CA GLU A 224 8.46 -16.29 -5.16
C GLU A 224 8.22 -15.21 -4.10
N ILE A 225 9.10 -14.22 -3.99
CA ILE A 225 8.92 -13.10 -3.04
C ILE A 225 7.67 -12.28 -3.37
N ASN A 226 7.38 -12.04 -4.66
CA ASN A 226 6.16 -11.37 -5.08
C ASN A 226 4.91 -12.17 -4.73
N SER A 227 4.92 -13.49 -4.97
CA SER A 227 3.84 -14.38 -4.55
C SER A 227 3.58 -14.27 -3.04
N LEU A 228 4.64 -14.31 -2.22
CA LEU A 228 4.56 -14.14 -0.77
C LEU A 228 4.03 -12.74 -0.40
N LYS A 229 4.47 -11.68 -1.08
CA LYS A 229 4.01 -10.30 -0.83
C LYS A 229 2.49 -10.23 -0.95
N TYR A 230 1.92 -10.79 -2.01
CA TYR A 230 0.48 -10.80 -2.23
C TYR A 230 -0.26 -11.74 -1.27
N ALA A 231 0.35 -12.88 -0.91
CA ALA A 231 -0.24 -13.83 0.03
C ALA A 231 -0.39 -13.26 1.46
N TYR A 232 0.60 -12.48 1.90
CA TYR A 232 0.64 -11.89 3.25
C TYR A 232 0.25 -10.40 3.27
N ASN A 233 -0.24 -9.86 2.14
CA ASN A 233 -0.64 -8.45 2.00
C ASN A 233 0.41 -7.44 2.50
N ILE A 234 1.67 -7.64 2.10
CA ILE A 234 2.82 -6.82 2.52
C ILE A 234 3.07 -5.70 1.49
N SER A 235 3.41 -4.49 1.96
CA SER A 235 3.76 -3.36 1.09
C SER A 235 5.15 -3.51 0.46
N LEU A 236 5.41 -2.89 -0.69
CA LEU A 236 6.75 -2.92 -1.32
C LEU A 236 7.84 -2.38 -0.40
N LYS A 237 7.52 -1.32 0.35
CA LYS A 237 8.36 -0.79 1.42
C LYS A 237 8.76 -1.88 2.41
N GLU A 238 7.80 -2.61 2.96
CA GLU A 238 8.07 -3.69 3.91
C GLU A 238 8.85 -4.84 3.27
N VAL A 239 8.56 -5.20 2.01
CA VAL A 239 9.35 -6.20 1.27
C VAL A 239 10.82 -5.79 1.21
N MET A 240 11.13 -4.55 0.85
CA MET A 240 12.51 -4.06 0.80
C MET A 240 13.20 -4.07 2.16
N GLN A 241 12.50 -3.63 3.21
CA GLN A 241 13.03 -3.64 4.58
C GLN A 241 13.30 -5.07 5.03
N ILE A 242 12.35 -5.99 4.84
CA ILE A 242 12.47 -7.39 5.24
C ILE A 242 13.56 -8.09 4.43
N LEU A 243 13.62 -7.88 3.12
CA LEU A 243 14.68 -8.42 2.27
C LEU A 243 16.07 -7.94 2.75
N THR A 244 16.22 -6.63 2.99
CA THR A 244 17.47 -6.05 3.50
C THR A 244 17.85 -6.69 4.83
N LYS A 245 16.90 -6.78 5.77
CA LYS A 245 17.10 -7.37 7.09
C LYS A 245 17.52 -8.84 7.01
N VAL A 246 16.76 -9.65 6.28
CA VAL A 246 17.02 -11.10 6.13
C VAL A 246 18.40 -11.35 5.53
N VAL A 247 18.80 -10.58 4.51
CA VAL A 247 20.13 -10.72 3.90
C VAL A 247 21.25 -10.33 4.85
N LEU A 248 21.09 -9.24 5.60
CA LEU A 248 22.08 -8.81 6.60
C LEU A 248 22.18 -9.77 7.78
N GLU A 249 21.09 -10.45 8.15
CA GLU A 249 21.03 -11.44 9.23
C GLU A 249 21.43 -12.85 8.79
N PHE A 250 21.42 -13.13 7.50
CA PHE A 250 21.72 -14.46 6.94
C PHE A 250 23.04 -15.07 7.45
N PRO A 251 24.17 -14.32 7.58
CA PRO A 251 25.42 -14.86 8.12
C PRO A 251 25.32 -15.38 9.56
N PHE A 252 24.34 -14.92 10.35
CA PHE A 252 24.15 -15.34 11.73
C PHE A 252 23.42 -16.68 11.86
N GLN A 253 22.71 -17.13 10.82
CA GLN A 253 21.92 -18.36 10.84
C GLN A 253 22.77 -19.63 11.16
N PRO A 254 23.87 -19.93 10.43
CA PRO A 254 24.62 -21.17 10.64
C PRO A 254 25.56 -21.18 11.87
N HIS A 255 26.00 -20.01 12.37
CA HIS A 255 27.05 -19.93 13.41
C HIS A 255 26.61 -19.20 14.69
N GLY A 256 25.39 -18.66 14.73
CA GLY A 256 24.91 -17.79 15.81
C GLY A 256 25.69 -16.47 15.93
N ALA A 257 25.49 -15.76 17.04
CA ALA A 257 26.09 -14.44 17.32
C ALA A 257 27.60 -14.47 17.69
N HIS A 258 28.32 -15.57 17.41
CA HIS A 258 29.72 -15.76 17.80
C HIS A 258 30.72 -15.61 16.66
N ILE A 259 30.34 -14.98 15.55
CA ILE A 259 31.25 -14.68 14.45
C ILE A 259 31.93 -13.32 14.65
N THR A 260 33.15 -13.18 14.15
CA THR A 260 33.88 -11.90 14.14
C THR A 260 33.40 -10.99 13.00
N ALA A 261 33.62 -9.67 13.10
CA ALA A 261 33.27 -8.73 12.03
C ALA A 261 33.93 -9.07 10.68
N ALA A 262 35.14 -9.64 10.68
CA ALA A 262 35.81 -10.07 9.45
C ALA A 262 35.13 -11.29 8.82
N GLN A 263 34.73 -12.27 9.64
CA GLN A 263 33.98 -13.44 9.18
C GLN A 263 32.60 -13.03 8.66
N TYR A 264 31.91 -12.13 9.36
CA TYR A 264 30.64 -11.57 8.92
C TYR A 264 30.74 -10.98 7.50
N SER A 265 31.71 -10.08 7.25
CA SER A 265 31.92 -9.55 5.90
C SER A 265 32.25 -10.63 4.87
N SER A 266 33.06 -11.64 5.23
CA SER A 266 33.43 -12.70 4.29
C SER A 266 32.25 -13.57 3.86
N LEU A 267 31.25 -13.72 4.73
CA LEU A 267 30.03 -14.48 4.46
C LEU A 267 28.97 -13.63 3.75
N LEU A 268 28.83 -12.36 4.14
CA LEU A 268 27.79 -11.47 3.60
C LEU A 268 28.10 -10.99 2.18
N LEU A 269 29.35 -10.59 1.89
CA LEU A 269 29.70 -9.99 0.61
C LEU A 269 29.38 -10.89 -0.61
N PRO A 270 29.64 -12.21 -0.58
CA PRO A 270 29.22 -13.11 -1.65
C PRO A 270 27.70 -13.20 -1.82
N LEU A 271 26.94 -13.13 -0.72
CA LEU A 271 25.47 -13.17 -0.75
C LEU A 271 24.90 -11.91 -1.39
N LEU A 272 25.43 -10.74 -1.02
CA LEU A 272 25.07 -9.46 -1.66
C LEU A 272 25.34 -9.50 -3.16
N LYS A 273 26.48 -10.05 -3.59
CA LYS A 273 26.79 -10.24 -5.02
C LYS A 273 25.80 -11.15 -5.73
N LYS A 274 25.41 -12.27 -5.08
CA LYS A 274 24.47 -13.24 -5.66
C LYS A 274 23.07 -12.67 -5.79
N TRP A 275 22.60 -11.93 -4.78
CA TRP A 275 21.24 -11.40 -4.71
C TRP A 275 21.10 -9.94 -5.16
N ALA A 276 22.17 -9.31 -5.64
CA ALA A 276 22.13 -7.95 -6.19
C ALA A 276 21.01 -7.77 -7.24
N PRO A 277 20.77 -8.70 -8.18
CA PRO A 277 19.67 -8.55 -9.14
C PRO A 277 18.29 -8.54 -8.46
N VAL A 278 18.11 -9.28 -7.37
CA VAL A 278 16.86 -9.27 -6.58
C VAL A 278 16.68 -7.91 -5.93
N PHE A 279 17.73 -7.34 -5.32
CA PHE A 279 17.67 -5.99 -4.76
C PHE A 279 17.33 -4.94 -5.82
N LYS A 280 18.01 -4.96 -6.97
CA LYS A 280 17.75 -4.02 -8.08
C LYS A 280 16.32 -4.11 -8.64
N ASN A 281 15.64 -5.24 -8.46
CA ASN A 281 14.23 -5.36 -8.85
C ASN A 281 13.30 -4.54 -7.94
N TYR A 282 13.64 -4.38 -6.66
CA TYR A 282 12.80 -3.68 -5.68
C TYR A 282 13.29 -2.28 -5.37
N VAL A 283 14.60 -2.04 -5.43
CA VAL A 283 15.25 -0.78 -5.06
C VAL A 283 15.55 0.00 -6.33
N LYS A 284 14.65 0.93 -6.69
CA LYS A 284 14.75 1.70 -7.95
C LYS A 284 14.75 3.21 -7.73
N ARG A 285 13.92 3.69 -6.78
CA ARG A 285 13.71 5.12 -6.51
C ARG A 285 14.57 5.60 -5.33
N PRO A 286 14.84 6.91 -5.23
CA PRO A 286 15.56 7.47 -4.08
C PRO A 286 14.88 7.20 -2.71
N GLN A 287 13.55 7.04 -2.70
CA GLN A 287 12.81 6.67 -1.49
C GLN A 287 13.13 5.23 -1.05
N ASP A 288 13.22 4.30 -2.01
CA ASP A 288 13.59 2.90 -1.79
C ASP A 288 15.01 2.79 -1.20
N HIS A 289 15.93 3.59 -1.75
CA HIS A 289 17.31 3.67 -1.25
C HIS A 289 17.34 4.11 0.21
N THR A 290 16.50 5.10 0.56
CA THR A 290 16.36 5.59 1.93
C THR A 290 15.78 4.51 2.86
N HIS A 291 14.82 3.71 2.40
CA HIS A 291 14.26 2.59 3.17
C HIS A 291 15.30 1.50 3.44
N CYS A 292 16.06 1.08 2.43
CA CYS A 292 17.15 0.13 2.59
C CYS A 292 18.25 0.63 3.54
N LEU A 293 18.66 1.90 3.41
CA LEU A 293 19.66 2.51 4.30
C LEU A 293 19.17 2.60 5.75
N SER A 294 17.89 2.93 5.96
CA SER A 294 17.29 2.98 7.29
C SER A 294 17.31 1.61 7.95
N THR A 295 16.88 0.56 7.23
CA THR A 295 16.91 -0.81 7.76
C THR A 295 18.32 -1.35 7.97
N LEU A 296 19.26 -1.01 7.08
CA LEU A 296 20.67 -1.33 7.29
C LEU A 296 21.19 -0.69 8.58
N GLU A 297 20.88 0.59 8.82
CA GLU A 297 21.25 1.27 10.07
C GLU A 297 20.64 0.58 11.30
N GLU A 298 19.37 0.19 11.24
CA GLU A 298 18.68 -0.54 12.31
C GLU A 298 19.39 -1.86 12.66
N VAL A 299 19.70 -2.70 11.67
CA VAL A 299 20.38 -3.99 11.90
C VAL A 299 21.78 -3.80 12.50
N PHE A 300 22.56 -2.81 12.01
CA PHE A 300 23.86 -2.52 12.61
C PHE A 300 23.74 -1.90 14.01
N MET A 301 22.64 -1.19 14.32
CA MET A 301 22.38 -0.69 15.67
C MET A 301 22.01 -1.81 16.65
N GLU A 302 21.37 -2.89 16.20
CA GLU A 302 21.10 -4.09 16.99
C GLU A 302 22.38 -4.87 17.29
N HIS A 303 23.40 -4.78 16.42
CA HIS A 303 24.65 -5.52 16.56
C HIS A 303 25.92 -4.63 16.52
N ASP A 304 26.22 -4.01 17.67
CA ASP A 304 27.38 -3.15 17.91
C ASP A 304 28.75 -3.77 17.57
N THR A 305 28.88 -5.08 17.75
CA THR A 305 30.11 -5.84 17.46
C THR A 305 30.50 -5.81 15.98
N TYR A 306 29.55 -5.56 15.06
CA TYR A 306 29.78 -5.60 13.62
C TYR A 306 29.95 -4.22 12.97
N TRP A 307 29.93 -3.14 13.74
CA TRP A 307 30.19 -1.79 13.20
C TRP A 307 31.47 -1.67 12.35
N PRO A 308 32.58 -2.38 12.64
CA PRO A 308 33.75 -2.35 11.75
C PRO A 308 33.50 -2.91 10.34
N ALA A 309 32.47 -3.72 10.14
CA ALA A 309 32.08 -4.27 8.84
C ALA A 309 31.21 -3.30 8.02
N LEU A 310 30.56 -2.32 8.65
CA LEU A 310 29.60 -1.41 8.01
C LEU A 310 30.16 -0.75 6.75
N ALA A 311 31.37 -0.19 6.82
CA ALA A 311 32.00 0.47 5.68
C ALA A 311 32.22 -0.48 4.49
N LYS A 312 32.54 -1.76 4.75
CA LYS A 312 32.70 -2.77 3.70
C LYS A 312 31.37 -3.15 3.08
N VAL A 313 30.31 -3.22 3.89
CA VAL A 313 28.96 -3.51 3.41
C VAL A 313 28.48 -2.37 2.54
N LEU A 314 28.52 -1.11 3.01
CA LEU A 314 28.13 0.05 2.21
C LEU A 314 28.92 0.16 0.90
N MET A 315 30.24 -0.04 0.95
CA MET A 315 31.07 -0.12 -0.26
C MET A 315 30.60 -1.20 -1.23
N SER A 316 30.22 -2.38 -0.74
CA SER A 316 29.72 -3.45 -1.61
C SER A 316 28.36 -3.14 -2.21
N VAL A 317 27.46 -2.54 -1.44
CA VAL A 317 26.10 -2.20 -1.90
C VAL A 317 26.17 -1.07 -2.94
N TYR A 318 27.10 -0.12 -2.77
CA TYR A 318 27.45 0.90 -3.75
C TYR A 318 28.07 0.30 -5.02
N GLN A 319 29.11 -0.54 -4.90
CA GLN A 319 29.77 -1.18 -6.05
C GLN A 319 28.85 -2.12 -6.85
N LEU A 320 27.81 -2.65 -6.22
CA LEU A 320 26.79 -3.47 -6.86
C LEU A 320 25.64 -2.64 -7.44
N GLU A 321 25.72 -1.30 -7.35
CA GLU A 321 24.71 -0.36 -7.84
C GLU A 321 23.30 -0.68 -7.26
N ILE A 322 23.26 -1.12 -6.00
CA ILE A 322 22.00 -1.30 -5.27
C ILE A 322 21.60 0.02 -4.62
N LEU A 323 22.58 0.80 -4.17
CA LEU A 323 22.38 2.14 -3.62
C LEU A 323 23.29 3.11 -4.36
N ASP A 324 22.76 4.29 -4.65
CA ASP A 324 23.51 5.40 -5.24
C ASP A 324 24.27 6.20 -4.17
N GLU A 325 25.21 6.99 -4.66
CA GLU A 325 26.03 7.89 -3.86
C GLU A 325 25.18 8.95 -3.14
N ASP A 326 24.28 9.61 -3.87
CA ASP A 326 23.40 10.66 -3.34
C ASP A 326 22.61 10.19 -2.11
N SER A 327 22.04 8.98 -2.15
CA SER A 327 21.26 8.47 -1.01
C SER A 327 22.16 8.13 0.17
N ILE A 328 23.35 7.58 -0.06
CA ILE A 328 24.32 7.28 1.00
C ILE A 328 24.78 8.58 1.68
N MET A 329 25.09 9.62 0.89
CA MET A 329 25.49 10.93 1.39
C MET A 329 24.35 11.64 2.12
N ARG A 330 23.13 11.56 1.60
CA ARG A 330 21.92 12.08 2.26
C ARG A 330 21.65 11.38 3.59
N TRP A 331 21.78 10.06 3.65
CA TRP A 331 21.61 9.29 4.88
C TRP A 331 22.67 9.63 5.94
N PHE A 332 23.92 9.86 5.51
CA PHE A 332 24.99 10.27 6.41
C PHE A 332 24.74 11.69 6.97
N SER A 333 24.30 12.62 6.11
CA SER A 333 24.08 14.04 6.43
C SER A 333 22.78 14.35 7.15
N GLN A 334 21.73 13.54 7.01
CA GLN A 334 20.40 13.72 7.64
C GLN A 334 20.44 13.84 9.17
N GLY A 335 21.57 13.54 9.79
CA GLY A 335 21.79 13.74 11.21
C GLY A 335 21.17 12.61 12.03
N ALA A 336 21.97 12.04 12.91
CA ALA A 336 21.54 10.95 13.78
C ALA A 336 20.51 11.44 14.82
N GLN A 337 19.33 10.83 14.80
CA GLN A 337 18.24 11.11 15.75
C GLN A 337 18.59 10.64 17.19
N THR A 338 19.47 9.63 17.31
CA THR A 338 19.85 9.03 18.59
C THR A 338 21.36 9.13 18.86
N GLU A 339 21.77 9.13 20.13
CA GLU A 339 23.20 9.16 20.50
C GLU A 339 23.97 7.93 19.99
N ARG A 340 23.32 6.77 19.89
CA ARG A 340 23.91 5.56 19.31
C ARG A 340 24.16 5.71 17.82
N SER A 341 23.18 6.23 17.09
CA SER A 341 23.26 6.55 15.67
C SER A 341 24.37 7.58 15.37
N LYS A 342 24.60 8.55 16.27
CA LYS A 342 25.75 9.48 16.20
C LYS A 342 27.08 8.76 16.39
N THR A 343 27.12 7.78 17.30
CA THR A 343 28.33 7.00 17.59
C THR A 343 28.68 6.09 16.41
N LEU A 344 27.68 5.47 15.77
CA LEU A 344 27.85 4.70 14.54
C LEU A 344 28.46 5.55 13.42
N ARG A 345 27.90 6.75 13.19
CA ARG A 345 28.40 7.70 12.17
C ARG A 345 29.82 8.22 12.45
N LYS A 346 30.29 8.19 13.71
CA LYS A 346 31.65 8.55 14.10
C LYS A 346 32.67 7.41 13.94
N ASN A 347 32.24 6.24 13.46
CA ASN A 347 33.14 5.13 13.25
C ASN A 347 34.22 5.51 12.21
N PRO A 348 35.52 5.35 12.53
CA PRO A 348 36.60 5.76 11.62
C PRO A 348 36.58 5.02 10.27
N GLY A 349 36.06 3.80 10.23
CA GLY A 349 35.89 3.07 8.96
C GLY A 349 34.85 3.71 8.05
N LEU A 350 33.72 4.15 8.63
CA LEU A 350 32.64 4.81 7.91
C LEU A 350 33.08 6.20 7.44
N LEU A 351 33.74 6.98 8.28
CA LEU A 351 34.26 8.30 7.90
C LEU A 351 35.21 8.24 6.70
N LYS A 352 36.12 7.26 6.67
CA LYS A 352 37.01 7.04 5.53
C LYS A 352 36.27 6.64 4.25
N PHE A 353 35.18 5.88 4.40
CA PHE A 353 34.33 5.49 3.27
C PHE A 353 33.59 6.70 2.69
N ILE A 354 33.00 7.54 3.54
CA ILE A 354 32.33 8.77 3.11
C ILE A 354 33.31 9.72 2.44
N GLN A 355 34.49 9.95 3.02
CA GLN A 355 35.53 10.76 2.39
C GLN A 355 35.94 10.22 1.00
N TRP A 356 36.05 8.88 0.88
CA TRP A 356 36.37 8.26 -0.41
C TRP A 356 35.24 8.43 -1.44
N LEU A 357 33.97 8.44 -1.00
CA LEU A 357 32.83 8.76 -1.88
C LEU A 357 32.94 10.20 -2.40
N GLU A 358 33.09 11.17 -1.48
CA GLU A 358 33.23 12.60 -1.82
C GLU A 358 34.38 12.85 -2.82
N GLU A 359 35.54 12.20 -2.62
CA GLU A 359 36.69 12.32 -3.52
C GLU A 359 36.45 11.67 -4.90
N ALA A 360 35.62 10.62 -4.97
CA ALA A 360 35.27 9.97 -6.23
C ALA A 360 34.34 10.86 -7.08
N GLU A 361 33.39 11.56 -6.45
CA GLU A 361 32.46 12.49 -7.11
C GLU A 361 33.19 13.69 -7.74
N GLU A 362 34.04 14.38 -6.97
CA GLU A 362 34.81 15.55 -7.45
C GLU A 362 35.68 15.21 -8.66
N SER A 363 36.14 13.96 -8.77
CA SER A 363 36.94 13.48 -9.90
C SER A 363 36.12 13.23 -11.18
N SER A 364 34.81 13.01 -11.03
CA SER A 364 33.88 12.76 -12.12
C SER A 364 33.28 14.05 -12.71
N GLU A 365 33.07 15.07 -11.88
CA GLU A 365 32.54 16.37 -12.32
C GLU A 365 33.59 17.29 -12.95
N GLY A 366 34.88 17.09 -12.65
CA GLY A 366 35.98 17.91 -13.17
C GLY A 366 36.49 17.51 -14.57
N GLY A 367 35.80 16.61 -15.26
CA GLY A 367 36.28 15.92 -16.47
C GLY A 367 35.58 16.26 -17.79
N ASP A 368 34.69 17.26 -17.82
CA ASP A 368 33.95 17.67 -19.04
C ASP A 368 34.49 18.96 -19.69
#